data_AF-A0AAQ0BPW4-F1
#
_entry.id   AF-A0AAQ0BPW4-F1
#
_cell.length_a   1.000
_cell.length_b   1.000
_cell.length_c   1.000
_cell.angle_alpha   90.00
_cell.angle_beta   90.00
_cell.angle_gamma   90.00
#
_symmetry.space_group_name_H-M   'P 1'
#
loop_
_entity.id
_entity.type
_entity.pdbx_description
1 polymer ?
#
loop_
_entity_poly.entity_id
_entity_poly.type
_entity_poly.pdbx_seq_one_letter_code
_entity_poly.pdbx_strand_id
1 'polypeptide(L)'
;MKIKYAVLIGLIVASSLGGAGYVIHESAFEAGKKDNDKEWKLKWSERDKADKEAQLTQEQAQREEELRRKKKTEEIVNDAEREKQKALADAVDADNAADQLRGQLAKIRRELATSETGRISADAARRQTAAETASLLADLYEESDRRAGEIAKYADAAASAGRVCERTYDAVTRSVE
;
A
#
# COMPACT_ATOMS: atom_id res chain seq x y z
N MET A 1 -61.57 -6.64 83.33
CA MET A 1 -61.72 -7.22 81.98
C MET A 1 -61.58 -6.18 80.85
N LYS A 2 -62.31 -5.06 80.89
CA LYS A 2 -62.33 -4.03 79.81
C LYS A 2 -60.96 -3.47 79.37
N ILE A 3 -60.04 -3.20 80.31
CA ILE A 3 -58.71 -2.63 80.01
C ILE A 3 -57.83 -3.61 79.21
N LYS A 4 -57.91 -4.92 79.51
CA LYS A 4 -57.12 -5.95 78.80
C LYS A 4 -57.56 -6.09 77.33
N TYR A 5 -58.86 -5.94 77.05
CA TYR A 5 -59.38 -5.96 75.67
C TYR A 5 -59.00 -4.71 74.89
N ALA A 6 -59.00 -3.53 75.51
CA ALA A 6 -58.59 -2.29 74.84
C ALA A 6 -57.12 -2.33 74.37
N VAL A 7 -56.22 -2.89 75.18
CA VAL A 7 -54.79 -3.06 74.83
C VAL A 7 -54.62 -4.09 73.70
N LEU A 8 -55.33 -5.23 73.78
CA LEU A 8 -55.30 -6.25 72.72
C LEU A 8 -55.83 -5.72 71.38
N ILE A 9 -56.94 -4.97 71.40
CA ILE A 9 -57.51 -4.34 70.20
C ILE A 9 -56.52 -3.30 69.63
N GLY A 10 -55.91 -2.47 70.46
CA GLY A 10 -54.91 -1.48 70.02
C GLY A 10 -53.69 -2.11 69.33
N LEU A 11 -53.16 -3.21 69.88
CA LEU A 11 -52.05 -3.94 69.27
C LEU A 11 -52.43 -4.57 67.92
N ILE A 12 -53.62 -5.18 67.82
CA ILE A 12 -54.10 -5.77 66.57
C ILE A 12 -54.27 -4.69 65.48
N VAL A 13 -54.81 -3.52 65.83
CA VAL A 13 -54.97 -2.40 64.90
C VAL A 13 -53.61 -1.82 64.47
N ALA A 14 -52.65 -1.69 65.38
CA ALA A 14 -51.32 -1.22 65.04
C ALA A 14 -50.59 -2.20 64.09
N SER A 15 -50.67 -3.51 64.37
CA SER A 15 -50.08 -4.54 63.51
C SER A 15 -50.75 -4.60 62.14
N SER A 16 -52.08 -4.46 62.04
CA SER A 16 -52.78 -4.48 60.75
C SER A 16 -52.46 -3.26 59.90
N LEU A 17 -52.37 -2.06 60.50
CA LEU A 17 -51.98 -0.83 59.80
C LEU A 17 -50.52 -0.88 59.34
N GLY A 18 -49.61 -1.41 60.17
CA GLY A 18 -48.21 -1.60 59.79
C GLY A 18 -48.04 -2.57 58.61
N GLY A 19 -48.75 -3.71 58.64
CA GLY A 19 -48.74 -4.67 57.55
C GLY A 19 -49.29 -4.11 56.24
N ALA A 20 -50.42 -3.39 56.30
CA ALA A 20 -50.99 -2.74 55.11
C ALA A 20 -50.06 -1.66 54.53
N GLY A 21 -49.43 -0.86 55.39
CA GLY A 21 -48.44 0.14 54.97
C GLY A 21 -47.22 -0.48 54.29
N TYR A 22 -46.70 -1.58 54.82
CA TYR A 22 -45.57 -2.30 54.22
C TYR A 22 -45.91 -2.81 52.81
N VAL A 23 -47.07 -3.45 52.62
CA VAL A 23 -47.49 -3.99 51.32
C VAL A 23 -47.70 -2.87 50.29
N ILE A 24 -48.28 -1.74 50.69
CA ILE A 24 -48.46 -0.59 49.79
C ILE A 24 -47.09 0.00 49.39
N HIS A 25 -46.18 0.15 50.35
CA HIS A 25 -44.85 0.69 50.07
C HIS A 25 -44.04 -0.24 49.15
N GLU A 26 -44.03 -1.55 49.42
CA GLU A 26 -43.31 -2.54 48.61
C GLU A 26 -43.86 -2.62 47.19
N SER A 27 -45.19 -2.70 47.03
CA SER A 27 -45.82 -2.74 45.71
C SER A 27 -45.59 -1.46 44.90
N ALA A 28 -45.65 -0.28 45.53
CA ALA A 28 -45.32 1.00 44.90
C ALA A 28 -43.84 1.08 44.49
N PHE A 29 -42.93 0.62 45.35
CA PHE A 29 -41.50 0.58 45.07
C PHE A 29 -41.17 -0.37 43.91
N GLU A 30 -41.76 -1.58 43.90
CA GLU A 30 -41.60 -2.53 42.80
C GLU A 30 -42.16 -2.01 41.48
N ALA A 31 -43.33 -1.37 41.51
CA ALA A 31 -43.91 -0.75 40.32
C ALA A 31 -42.99 0.35 39.78
N GLY A 32 -42.51 1.25 40.65
CA GLY A 32 -41.56 2.31 40.28
C GLY A 32 -40.25 1.75 39.72
N LYS A 33 -39.72 0.66 40.28
CA LYS A 33 -38.54 -0.02 39.74
C LYS A 33 -38.79 -0.60 38.35
N LYS A 34 -39.93 -1.28 38.14
CA LYS A 34 -40.29 -1.88 36.84
C LYS A 34 -40.44 -0.83 35.75
N ASP A 35 -41.01 0.34 36.07
CA ASP A 35 -41.16 1.42 35.10
C ASP A 35 -39.83 2.09 34.78
N ASN A 36 -38.98 2.35 35.80
CA ASN A 36 -37.60 2.79 35.57
C ASN A 36 -36.80 1.79 34.71
N ASP A 37 -36.89 0.49 35.02
CA ASP A 37 -36.19 -0.56 34.26
C ASP A 37 -36.63 -0.56 32.78
N LYS A 38 -37.93 -0.37 32.50
CA LYS A 38 -38.44 -0.27 31.11
C LYS A 38 -37.90 0.99 30.42
N GLU A 39 -37.95 2.14 31.10
CA GLU A 39 -37.48 3.41 30.57
C GLU A 39 -35.98 3.34 30.22
N TRP A 40 -35.16 2.82 31.13
CA TRP A 40 -33.73 2.66 30.90
C TRP A 40 -33.41 1.64 29.82
N LYS A 41 -34.15 0.52 29.75
CA LYS A 41 -34.00 -0.46 28.65
C LYS A 41 -34.31 0.16 27.30
N LEU A 42 -35.35 1.00 27.21
CA LEU A 42 -35.68 1.69 25.96
C LEU A 42 -34.57 2.67 25.57
N LYS A 43 -34.13 3.53 26.50
CA LYS A 43 -33.02 4.48 26.28
C LYS A 43 -31.74 3.79 25.83
N TRP A 44 -31.37 2.67 26.46
CA TRP A 44 -30.20 1.89 26.04
C TRP A 44 -30.41 1.24 24.67
N SER A 45 -31.58 0.69 24.38
CA SER A 45 -31.85 0.11 23.06
C SER A 45 -31.78 1.17 21.94
N GLU A 46 -32.25 2.39 22.19
CA GLU A 46 -32.15 3.50 21.24
C GLU A 46 -30.69 3.92 21.03
N ARG A 47 -29.93 4.05 22.11
CA ARG A 47 -28.49 4.35 22.06
C ARG A 47 -27.72 3.25 21.31
N ASP A 48 -27.91 1.99 21.66
CA ASP A 48 -27.21 0.86 21.05
C ASP A 48 -27.54 0.75 19.55
N LYS A 49 -28.74 1.17 19.13
CA LYS A 49 -29.09 1.29 17.71
C LYS A 49 -28.32 2.43 17.04
N ALA A 50 -28.30 3.62 17.64
CA ALA A 50 -27.56 4.77 17.12
C ALA A 50 -26.05 4.49 17.05
N ASP A 51 -25.48 3.84 18.07
CA ASP A 51 -24.08 3.45 18.11
C ASP A 51 -23.75 2.44 16.99
N LYS A 52 -24.62 1.45 16.75
CA LYS A 52 -24.45 0.51 15.63
C LYS A 52 -24.53 1.20 14.27
N GLU A 53 -25.46 2.15 14.10
CA GLU A 53 -25.58 2.91 12.87
C GLU A 53 -24.33 3.76 12.62
N ALA A 54 -23.85 4.48 13.64
CA ALA A 54 -22.62 5.25 13.57
C ALA A 54 -21.38 4.37 13.26
N GLN A 55 -21.28 3.20 13.88
CA GLN A 55 -20.22 2.22 13.60
C GLN A 55 -20.28 1.75 12.14
N LEU A 56 -21.46 1.36 11.64
CA LEU A 56 -21.62 0.91 10.26
C LEU A 56 -21.24 2.01 9.25
N THR A 57 -21.66 3.24 9.50
CA THR A 57 -21.28 4.39 8.64
C THR A 57 -19.77 4.61 8.66
N GLN A 58 -19.14 4.55 9.83
CA GLN A 58 -17.69 4.70 9.94
C GLN A 58 -16.96 3.55 9.23
N GLU A 59 -17.36 2.30 9.43
CA GLU A 59 -16.79 1.14 8.76
C GLU A 59 -16.93 1.22 7.24
N GLN A 60 -18.08 1.66 6.74
CA GLN A 60 -18.29 1.88 5.30
C GLN A 60 -17.33 2.93 4.75
N ALA A 61 -17.22 4.08 5.40
CA ALA A 61 -16.30 5.13 4.99
C ALA A 61 -14.83 4.66 5.00
N GLN A 62 -14.41 3.90 6.01
CA GLN A 62 -13.06 3.32 6.06
C GLN A 62 -12.85 2.30 4.93
N ARG A 63 -13.83 1.44 4.66
CA ARG A 63 -13.73 0.46 3.56
C ARG A 63 -13.66 1.12 2.19
N GLU A 64 -14.42 2.19 1.97
CA GLU A 64 -14.35 2.97 0.73
C GLU A 64 -12.94 3.57 0.53
N GLU A 65 -12.36 4.13 1.60
CA GLU A 65 -11.01 4.68 1.57
C GLU A 65 -9.94 3.59 1.34
N GLU A 66 -10.08 2.42 1.97
CA GLU A 66 -9.22 1.27 1.70
C GLU A 66 -9.30 0.81 0.25
N LEU A 67 -10.51 0.72 -0.31
CA LEU A 67 -10.73 0.34 -1.71
C LEU A 67 -10.13 1.38 -2.66
N ARG A 68 -10.28 2.67 -2.37
CA ARG A 68 -9.66 3.75 -3.14
C ARG A 68 -8.14 3.62 -3.16
N ARG A 69 -7.51 3.41 -1.99
CA ARG A 69 -6.05 3.25 -1.86
C ARG A 69 -5.56 2.00 -2.59
N LYS A 70 -6.26 0.87 -2.46
CA LYS A 70 -5.94 -0.37 -3.18
C LYS A 70 -5.99 -0.17 -4.69
N LYS A 71 -7.11 0.37 -5.20
CA LYS A 71 -7.27 0.66 -6.63
C LYS A 71 -6.16 1.57 -7.16
N LYS A 72 -5.82 2.64 -6.43
CA LYS A 72 -4.75 3.55 -6.85
C LYS A 72 -3.38 2.88 -6.86
N THR A 73 -3.12 2.01 -5.89
CA THR A 73 -1.88 1.22 -5.84
C THR A 73 -1.80 0.23 -6.99
N GLU A 74 -2.90 -0.43 -7.33
CA GLU A 74 -2.98 -1.35 -8.49
C GLU A 74 -2.74 -0.61 -9.81
N GLU A 75 -3.35 0.56 -10.01
CA GLU A 75 -3.05 1.44 -11.15
C GLU A 75 -1.56 1.76 -11.19
N ILE A 76 -0.96 2.09 -10.04
CA ILE A 76 0.46 2.46 -9.96
C ILE A 76 1.38 1.33 -10.40
N VAL A 77 1.10 0.11 -9.92
CA VAL A 77 1.85 -1.11 -10.26
C VAL A 77 1.66 -1.46 -11.73
N ASN A 78 0.44 -1.39 -12.25
CA ASN A 78 0.16 -1.67 -13.66
C ASN A 78 0.89 -0.69 -14.59
N ASP A 79 0.93 0.60 -14.24
CA ASP A 79 1.69 1.61 -14.97
C ASP A 79 3.19 1.31 -14.94
N ALA A 80 3.70 0.95 -13.76
CA ALA A 80 5.12 0.61 -13.58
C ALA A 80 5.52 -0.63 -14.39
N GLU A 81 4.66 -1.64 -14.46
CA GLU A 81 4.92 -2.83 -15.28
C GLU A 81 4.93 -2.45 -16.77
N ARG A 82 4.02 -1.59 -17.24
CA ARG A 82 4.07 -1.10 -18.64
C ARG A 82 5.35 -0.32 -18.94
N GLU A 83 5.75 0.57 -18.05
CA GLU A 83 7.02 1.32 -18.19
C GLU A 83 8.23 0.38 -18.19
N LYS A 84 8.24 -0.64 -17.32
CA LYS A 84 9.29 -1.66 -17.27
C LYS A 84 9.36 -2.45 -18.58
N GLN A 85 8.24 -2.90 -19.12
CA GLN A 85 8.23 -3.62 -20.39
C GLN A 85 8.76 -2.75 -21.54
N LYS A 86 8.41 -1.46 -21.54
CA LYS A 86 8.97 -0.51 -22.51
C LYS A 86 10.49 -0.36 -22.35
N ALA A 87 10.98 -0.15 -21.13
CA ALA A 87 12.41 -0.02 -20.87
C ALA A 87 13.19 -1.30 -21.25
N LEU A 88 12.59 -2.48 -21.05
CA LEU A 88 13.18 -3.75 -21.51
C LEU A 88 13.25 -3.83 -23.03
N ALA A 89 12.21 -3.40 -23.75
CA ALA A 89 12.23 -3.36 -25.20
C ALA A 89 13.30 -2.38 -25.72
N ASP A 90 13.35 -1.17 -25.15
CA ASP A 90 14.34 -0.15 -25.50
C ASP A 90 15.78 -0.66 -25.22
N ALA A 91 15.99 -1.40 -24.14
CA ALA A 91 17.27 -2.03 -23.82
C ALA A 91 17.66 -3.14 -24.83
N VAL A 92 16.70 -3.95 -25.28
CA VAL A 92 16.94 -4.96 -26.32
C VAL A 92 17.31 -4.30 -27.66
N ASP A 93 16.62 -3.22 -28.03
CA ASP A 93 16.94 -2.48 -29.26
C ASP A 93 18.34 -1.84 -29.20
N ALA A 94 18.73 -1.32 -28.03
CA ALA A 94 20.08 -0.81 -27.80
C ALA A 94 21.15 -1.92 -27.87
N ASP A 95 20.90 -3.07 -27.22
CA ASP A 95 21.82 -4.22 -27.24
C ASP A 95 21.98 -4.75 -28.69
N ASN A 96 20.90 -4.82 -29.48
CA ASN A 96 20.95 -5.20 -30.90
C ASN A 96 21.78 -4.23 -31.75
N ALA A 97 21.61 -2.92 -31.54
CA ALA A 97 22.37 -1.89 -32.26
C ALA A 97 23.87 -1.97 -31.91
N ALA A 98 24.20 -2.20 -30.63
CA ALA A 98 25.56 -2.39 -30.16
C ALA A 98 26.20 -3.64 -30.78
N ASP A 99 25.48 -4.77 -30.84
CA ASP A 99 25.97 -6.00 -31.45
C ASP A 99 26.20 -5.87 -32.96
N GLN A 100 25.31 -5.17 -33.67
CA GLN A 100 25.51 -4.87 -35.09
C GLN A 100 26.79 -4.05 -35.29
N LEU A 101 27.03 -3.04 -34.45
CA LEU A 101 28.22 -2.20 -34.51
C LEU A 101 29.50 -3.00 -34.20
N ARG A 102 29.48 -3.84 -33.16
CA ARG A 102 30.57 -4.80 -32.84
C ARG A 102 30.88 -5.71 -34.03
N GLY A 103 29.84 -6.21 -34.71
CA GLY A 103 29.98 -7.02 -35.92
C GLY A 103 30.66 -6.27 -37.08
N GLN A 104 30.30 -4.99 -37.29
CA GLN A 104 30.94 -4.14 -38.30
C GLN A 104 32.41 -3.85 -37.96
N LEU A 105 32.71 -3.53 -36.70
CA LEU A 105 34.09 -3.33 -36.22
C LEU A 105 34.94 -4.59 -36.40
N ALA A 106 34.40 -5.77 -36.07
CA ALA A 106 35.06 -7.05 -36.28
C ALA A 106 35.30 -7.36 -37.77
N LYS A 107 34.43 -6.89 -38.67
CA LYS A 107 34.65 -6.98 -40.12
C LYS A 107 35.79 -6.08 -40.58
N ILE A 108 35.78 -4.81 -40.16
CA ILE A 108 36.84 -3.84 -40.49
C ILE A 108 38.21 -4.34 -40.00
N ARG A 109 38.29 -4.86 -38.77
CA ARG A 109 39.51 -5.47 -38.22
C ARG A 109 40.06 -6.59 -39.10
N ARG A 110 39.18 -7.49 -39.57
CA ARG A 110 39.57 -8.60 -40.46
C ARG A 110 40.08 -8.11 -41.80
N GLU A 111 39.37 -7.17 -42.44
CA GLU A 111 39.75 -6.61 -43.74
C GLU A 111 41.13 -5.95 -43.67
N LEU A 112 41.37 -5.20 -42.59
CA LEU A 112 42.63 -4.52 -42.38
C LEU A 112 43.78 -5.49 -42.12
N ALA A 113 43.58 -6.52 -41.29
CA ALA A 113 44.58 -7.58 -41.07
C ALA A 113 44.95 -8.33 -42.36
N THR A 114 43.99 -8.60 -43.26
CA THR A 114 44.27 -9.23 -44.56
C THR A 114 45.02 -8.32 -45.55
N SER A 115 44.83 -7.01 -45.46
CA SER A 115 45.51 -6.00 -46.30
C SER A 115 47.01 -5.88 -45.98
N GLU A 116 47.42 -6.19 -44.74
CA GLU A 116 48.80 -6.09 -44.24
C GLU A 116 49.73 -7.22 -44.72
N THR A 117 49.18 -8.38 -45.11
CA THR A 117 49.95 -9.62 -45.42
C THR A 117 50.85 -9.56 -46.67
N GLY A 118 51.00 -8.41 -47.34
CA GLY A 118 51.47 -8.36 -48.72
C GLY A 118 52.78 -7.60 -49.07
N ARG A 119 53.29 -6.60 -48.33
CA ARG A 119 54.35 -5.73 -48.91
C ARG A 119 55.31 -5.09 -47.89
N ILE A 120 56.62 -5.23 -48.14
CA ILE A 120 57.74 -4.65 -47.37
C ILE A 120 57.97 -3.19 -47.82
N SER A 121 57.17 -2.23 -47.35
CA SER A 121 57.41 -0.80 -47.60
C SER A 121 57.03 0.08 -46.40
N ALA A 122 57.58 1.30 -46.30
CA ALA A 122 57.22 2.28 -45.26
C ALA A 122 55.72 2.65 -45.26
N ASP A 123 55.05 2.46 -46.41
CA ASP A 123 53.61 2.63 -46.57
C ASP A 123 52.81 1.49 -45.94
N ALA A 124 53.39 0.29 -45.81
CA ALA A 124 52.80 -0.81 -45.06
C ALA A 124 52.91 -0.56 -43.55
N ALA A 125 54.07 -0.13 -43.05
CA ALA A 125 54.24 0.22 -41.63
C ALA A 125 53.26 1.32 -41.16
N ARG A 126 52.99 2.33 -42.01
CA ARG A 126 51.98 3.37 -41.70
C ARG A 126 50.55 2.81 -41.65
N ARG A 127 50.21 1.84 -42.52
CA ARG A 127 48.90 1.16 -42.51
C ARG A 127 48.74 0.28 -41.27
N GLN A 128 49.79 -0.44 -40.87
CA GLN A 128 49.84 -1.25 -39.66
C GLN A 128 49.55 -0.40 -38.41
N THR A 129 50.21 0.76 -38.28
CA THR A 129 49.97 1.67 -37.14
C THR A 129 48.54 2.23 -37.14
N ALA A 130 47.99 2.55 -38.31
CA ALA A 130 46.60 2.97 -38.43
C ALA A 130 45.63 1.85 -38.04
N ALA A 131 45.97 0.59 -38.34
CA ALA A 131 45.19 -0.59 -37.98
C ALA A 131 45.16 -0.87 -36.49
N GLU A 132 46.31 -0.80 -35.85
CA GLU A 132 46.44 -0.94 -34.40
C GLU A 132 45.67 0.17 -33.67
N THR A 133 45.74 1.40 -34.17
CA THR A 133 44.97 2.53 -33.62
C THR A 133 43.46 2.33 -33.78
N ALA A 134 43.00 1.87 -34.95
CA ALA A 134 41.59 1.56 -35.19
C ALA A 134 41.11 0.39 -34.30
N SER A 135 41.95 -0.61 -34.06
CA SER A 135 41.64 -1.71 -33.16
C SER A 135 41.51 -1.23 -31.72
N LEU A 136 42.43 -0.40 -31.23
CA LEU A 136 42.37 0.15 -29.88
C LEU A 136 41.10 1.00 -29.65
N LEU A 137 40.75 1.86 -30.62
CA LEU A 137 39.52 2.67 -30.55
C LEU A 137 38.27 1.78 -30.52
N ALA A 138 38.28 0.68 -31.27
CA ALA A 138 37.20 -0.30 -31.25
C ALA A 138 37.07 -1.00 -29.89
N ASP A 139 38.18 -1.39 -29.25
CA ASP A 139 38.17 -2.00 -27.91
C ASP A 139 37.68 -0.99 -26.85
N LEU A 140 38.16 0.24 -26.91
CA LEU A 140 37.73 1.32 -26.02
C LEU A 140 36.23 1.58 -26.17
N TYR A 141 35.73 1.62 -27.40
CA TYR A 141 34.31 1.85 -27.67
C TYR A 141 33.45 0.70 -27.14
N GLU A 142 33.86 -0.55 -27.36
CA GLU A 142 33.16 -1.74 -26.87
C GLU A 142 33.05 -1.73 -25.33
N GLU A 143 34.16 -1.42 -24.65
CA GLU A 143 34.20 -1.34 -23.18
C GLU A 143 33.38 -0.16 -22.65
N SER A 144 33.44 0.99 -23.31
CA SER A 144 32.67 2.18 -22.94
C SER A 144 31.17 1.93 -23.10
N ASP A 145 30.75 1.32 -24.20
CA ASP A 145 29.36 0.98 -24.48
C ASP A 145 28.83 -0.04 -23.47
N ARG A 146 29.59 -1.11 -23.20
CA ARG A 146 29.24 -2.11 -22.18
C ARG A 146 29.01 -1.48 -20.81
N ARG A 147 29.93 -0.62 -20.38
CA ARG A 147 29.83 0.08 -19.08
C ARG A 147 28.67 1.07 -19.04
N ALA A 148 28.42 1.78 -20.14
CA ALA A 148 27.25 2.66 -20.25
C ALA A 148 25.95 1.87 -20.11
N GLY A 149 25.86 0.70 -20.75
CA GLY A 149 24.71 -0.21 -20.64
C GLY A 149 24.48 -0.72 -19.21
N GLU A 150 25.53 -1.10 -18.48
CA GLU A 150 25.42 -1.52 -17.07
C GLU A 150 24.90 -0.39 -16.18
N ILE A 151 25.40 0.84 -16.38
CA ILE A 151 24.94 2.03 -15.64
C ILE A 151 23.49 2.36 -15.98
N ALA A 152 23.11 2.29 -17.26
CA ALA A 152 21.74 2.52 -17.70
C ALA A 152 20.77 1.51 -17.05
N LYS A 153 21.10 0.22 -17.09
CA LYS A 153 20.30 -0.86 -16.45
C LYS A 153 20.09 -0.59 -14.96
N TYR A 154 21.13 -0.16 -14.24
CA TYR A 154 21.01 0.21 -12.83
C TYR A 154 20.14 1.46 -12.62
N ALA A 155 20.38 2.52 -13.41
CA ALA A 155 19.68 3.78 -13.30
C ALA A 155 18.18 3.62 -13.59
N ASP A 156 17.80 2.87 -14.61
CA ASP A 156 16.42 2.60 -14.97
C ASP A 156 15.70 1.80 -13.88
N ALA A 157 16.37 0.78 -13.32
CA ALA A 157 15.82 0.00 -12.21
C ALA A 157 15.60 0.86 -10.96
N ALA A 158 16.60 1.68 -10.60
CA ALA A 158 16.52 2.58 -9.44
C ALA A 158 15.43 3.65 -9.63
N ALA A 159 15.37 4.28 -10.80
CA ALA A 159 14.39 5.30 -11.12
C ALA A 159 12.96 4.73 -11.17
N SER A 160 12.78 3.51 -11.68
CA SER A 160 11.50 2.80 -11.67
C SER A 160 11.05 2.52 -10.23
N ALA A 161 11.92 1.90 -9.42
CA ALA A 161 11.62 1.57 -8.03
C ALA A 161 11.31 2.82 -7.18
N GLY A 162 12.09 3.89 -7.34
CA GLY A 162 11.87 5.18 -6.67
C GLY A 162 10.52 5.79 -7.03
N ARG A 163 10.21 5.90 -8.33
CA ARG A 163 8.93 6.46 -8.80
C ARG A 163 7.72 5.67 -8.32
N VAL A 164 7.81 4.34 -8.26
CA VAL A 164 6.75 3.50 -7.67
C VAL A 164 6.59 3.78 -6.19
N CYS A 165 7.68 3.81 -5.44
CA CYS A 165 7.66 4.08 -4.01
C CYS A 165 7.01 5.44 -3.69
N GLU A 166 7.43 6.50 -4.37
CA GLU A 166 6.89 7.85 -4.19
C GLU A 166 5.40 7.92 -4.51
N ARG A 167 4.99 7.36 -5.66
CA ARG A 167 3.58 7.37 -6.09
C ARG A 167 2.69 6.55 -5.16
N THR A 168 3.16 5.38 -4.72
CA THR A 168 2.42 4.55 -3.76
C THR A 168 2.31 5.24 -2.41
N TYR A 169 3.39 5.86 -1.92
CA TYR A 169 3.36 6.65 -0.69
C TYR A 169 2.33 7.77 -0.78
N ASP A 170 2.36 8.57 -1.86
CA ASP A 170 1.38 9.64 -2.10
C ASP A 170 -0.06 9.10 -2.14
N ALA A 171 -0.27 7.95 -2.79
CA ALA A 171 -1.59 7.34 -2.92
C ALA A 171 -2.19 6.88 -1.58
N VAL A 172 -1.36 6.43 -0.64
CA VAL A 172 -1.80 5.90 0.66
C VAL A 172 -1.76 6.93 1.80
N THR A 173 -1.00 8.01 1.65
CA THR A 173 -0.83 9.03 2.70
C THR A 173 -1.65 10.30 2.46
N ARG A 174 -1.93 10.68 1.22
CA ARG A 174 -2.86 11.80 0.97
C ARG A 174 -4.27 11.32 1.28
N SER A 175 -4.80 11.75 2.41
CA SER A 175 -6.23 11.84 2.63
C SER A 175 -6.81 12.80 1.60
N VAL A 176 -7.93 12.45 0.99
CA VAL A 176 -8.75 13.44 0.30
C VAL A 176 -9.23 14.40 1.39
N GLU A 177 -8.75 15.65 1.36
CA GLU A 177 -9.36 16.75 2.12
C GLU A 177 -10.82 16.95 1.69
#